data_AF-A0A383B160-F1
#
_entry.id   AF-A0A383B160-F1
#
_cell.length_a   1.000
_cell.length_b   1.000
_cell.length_c   1.000
_cell.angle_alpha   90.00
_cell.angle_beta   90.00
_cell.angle_gamma   90.00
#
_symmetry.space_group_name_H-M   'P 1'
#
loop_
_entity.id
_entity.type
_entity.pdbx_description
1 polymer ?
#
loop_
_entity_poly.entity_id
_entity_poly.type
_entity_poly.pdbx_seq_one_letter_code
_entity_poly.pdbx_strand_id
1 'polypeptide(L)'
;DLKIHPEDIENRSMGAGGEDLIMSRAAREKFPYSIECKNVEKLNVWAAYKQAGENSKGYEPLVVMKKNNHKALVVLDAKKFVEIYQKSNLSKYG
;
A
#
# COMPACT_ATOMS: atom_id res chain seq x y z
N ASP A 1 5.45 10.09 12.07
CA ASP A 1 4.86 10.59 10.81
C ASP A 1 5.85 10.66 9.68
N LEU A 2 5.39 10.33 8.47
CA LEU A 2 6.18 10.32 7.23
C LEU A 2 6.43 11.72 6.64
N LYS A 3 5.92 12.81 7.25
CA LYS A 3 6.09 14.20 6.78
C LYS A 3 5.80 14.37 5.27
N ILE A 4 4.73 13.76 4.76
CA ILE A 4 4.27 13.91 3.37
C ILE A 4 3.28 15.07 3.32
N HIS A 5 3.40 15.97 2.33
CA HIS A 5 2.46 17.09 2.20
C HIS A 5 1.11 16.57 1.65
N PRO A 6 -0.05 17.08 2.10
CA PRO A 6 -1.34 16.63 1.57
C PRO A 6 -1.47 16.77 0.05
N GLU A 7 -0.85 17.78 -0.56
CA GLU A 7 -0.85 17.97 -2.02
C GLU A 7 -0.01 16.92 -2.77
N ASP A 8 0.84 16.16 -2.07
CA ASP A 8 1.59 15.06 -2.65
C ASP A 8 0.77 13.76 -2.75
N ILE A 9 -0.48 13.75 -2.25
CA ILE A 9 -1.35 12.58 -2.23
C ILE A 9 -2.73 12.96 -2.77
N GLU A 10 -3.20 12.23 -3.79
CA GLU A 10 -4.54 12.38 -4.34
C GLU A 10 -5.25 11.03 -4.36
N ASN A 11 -6.54 11.01 -3.99
CA ASN A 11 -7.34 9.80 -4.09
C ASN A 11 -7.97 9.68 -5.48
N ARG A 12 -8.09 8.45 -5.98
CA ARG A 12 -8.96 8.16 -7.12
C ARG A 12 -10.34 7.73 -6.67
N SER A 13 -11.33 8.05 -7.50
CA SER A 13 -12.68 7.52 -7.35
C SER A 13 -12.71 6.03 -7.64
N MET A 14 -13.53 5.30 -6.90
CA MET A 14 -13.79 3.87 -7.14
C MET A 14 -14.14 3.60 -8.61
N GLY A 15 -13.45 2.66 -9.25
CA GLY A 15 -13.69 2.26 -10.64
C GLY A 15 -12.87 3.03 -11.69
N ALA A 16 -12.06 4.02 -11.29
CA ALA A 16 -11.02 4.55 -12.15
C ALA A 16 -9.88 3.53 -12.30
N GLY A 17 -9.35 3.34 -13.52
CA GLY A 17 -8.20 2.46 -13.73
C GLY A 17 -6.92 3.01 -13.07
N GLY A 18 -6.06 2.11 -12.58
CA GLY A 18 -4.81 2.46 -11.90
C GLY A 18 -4.90 2.40 -10.37
N GLU A 19 -3.91 2.97 -9.70
CA GLU A 19 -3.79 2.96 -8.23
C GLU A 19 -4.86 3.83 -7.56
N ASP A 20 -5.33 3.40 -6.37
CA ASP A 20 -6.34 4.16 -5.61
C ASP A 20 -5.78 5.45 -5.00
N LEU A 21 -4.47 5.48 -4.75
CA LEU A 21 -3.74 6.66 -4.28
C LEU A 21 -2.66 7.04 -5.30
N ILE A 22 -2.80 8.22 -5.87
CA ILE A 22 -1.75 8.86 -6.65
C ILE A 22 -0.84 9.57 -5.67
N MET A 23 0.46 9.33 -5.80
CA MET A 23 1.46 9.96 -4.95
C MET A 23 2.49 10.65 -5.84
N SER A 24 2.89 11.86 -5.43
CA SER A 24 4.03 12.56 -6.03
C SER A 24 5.31 11.75 -5.85
N ARG A 25 6.36 12.10 -6.60
CA ARG A 25 7.69 11.50 -6.42
C ARG A 25 8.18 11.63 -4.98
N ALA A 26 7.99 12.79 -4.35
CA ALA A 26 8.43 13.06 -2.98
C ALA A 26 7.70 12.17 -1.96
N ALA A 27 6.41 11.90 -2.18
CA ALA A 27 5.66 10.93 -1.38
C ALA A 27 6.15 9.50 -1.60
N ARG A 28 6.40 9.09 -2.86
CA ARG A 28 6.91 7.75 -3.20
C ARG A 28 8.29 7.45 -2.61
N GLU A 29 9.17 8.44 -2.51
CA GLU A 29 10.47 8.29 -1.86
C GLU A 29 10.34 7.93 -0.36
N LYS A 30 9.25 8.34 0.29
CA LYS A 30 8.98 8.05 1.70
C LYS A 30 8.06 6.84 1.89
N PHE A 31 7.19 6.55 0.93
CA PHE A 31 6.24 5.44 0.95
C PHE A 31 6.14 4.78 -0.44
N PRO A 32 7.08 3.86 -0.78
CA PRO A 32 7.26 3.34 -2.13
C PRO A 32 6.29 2.18 -2.46
N TYR A 33 5.01 2.33 -2.14
CA TYR A 33 3.99 1.30 -2.33
C TYR A 33 2.88 1.75 -3.28
N SER A 34 2.45 0.84 -4.15
CA SER A 34 1.19 0.94 -4.88
C SER A 34 0.06 0.49 -3.97
N ILE A 35 -0.91 1.36 -3.73
CA ILE A 35 -1.95 1.11 -2.73
C ILE A 35 -3.27 0.80 -3.42
N GLU A 36 -3.86 -0.32 -3.03
CA GLU A 36 -5.24 -0.71 -3.33
C GLU A 36 -6.04 -0.76 -2.02
N CYS A 37 -7.16 -0.06 -1.97
CA CYS A 37 -8.04 0.03 -0.81
C CYS A 37 -9.30 -0.82 -1.02
N LYS A 38 -9.62 -1.69 -0.07
CA LYS A 38 -10.86 -2.49 -0.07
C LYS A 38 -11.64 -2.32 1.22
N ASN A 39 -12.88 -1.86 1.11
CA ASN A 39 -13.83 -1.85 2.23
C ASN A 39 -15.04 -2.74 1.88
N VAL A 40 -14.93 -4.03 2.20
CA VAL A 40 -15.94 -5.04 1.87
C VAL A 40 -15.99 -6.12 2.95
N GLU A 41 -17.18 -6.64 3.24
CA GLU A 41 -17.35 -7.70 4.26
C GLU A 41 -16.74 -9.05 3.85
N LYS A 42 -16.80 -9.36 2.54
CA LYS A 42 -16.19 -10.53 1.92
C LYS A 42 -15.15 -10.06 0.90
N LEU A 43 -13.88 -10.30 1.18
CA LEU A 43 -12.76 -9.93 0.32
C LEU A 43 -12.09 -11.19 -0.25
N ASN A 44 -11.93 -11.26 -1.56
CA ASN A 44 -10.97 -12.16 -2.20
C ASN A 44 -9.60 -11.49 -2.20
N VAL A 45 -8.76 -11.85 -1.23
CA VAL A 45 -7.44 -11.24 -1.03
C VAL A 45 -6.52 -11.44 -2.23
N TRP A 46 -6.56 -12.61 -2.87
CA TRP A 46 -5.72 -12.91 -4.04
C TRP A 46 -6.09 -12.04 -5.24
N ALA A 47 -7.39 -11.85 -5.48
CA ALA A 47 -7.87 -10.98 -6.55
C ALA A 47 -7.49 -9.51 -6.29
N ALA A 48 -7.65 -9.03 -5.06
CA ALA A 48 -7.27 -7.68 -4.69
C ALA A 48 -5.76 -7.45 -4.80
N TYR A 49 -4.94 -8.41 -4.37
CA TYR A 49 -3.49 -8.31 -4.49
C TYR A 49 -3.02 -8.36 -5.95
N LYS A 50 -3.65 -9.18 -6.80
CA LYS A 50 -3.41 -9.18 -8.25
C LYS A 50 -3.73 -7.82 -8.86
N GLN A 51 -4.87 -7.22 -8.51
CA GLN A 51 -5.25 -5.88 -8.97
C GLN A 51 -4.22 -4.82 -8.52
N ALA A 52 -3.78 -4.86 -7.27
CA ALA A 52 -2.73 -3.97 -6.75
C ALA A 52 -1.42 -4.10 -7.54
N GLY A 53 -1.05 -5.33 -7.91
CA GLY A 53 0.12 -5.64 -8.73
C GLY A 53 0.01 -5.14 -10.18
N GLU A 54 -1.14 -5.36 -10.82
CA GLU A 54 -1.40 -4.87 -12.20
C GLU A 54 -1.37 -3.34 -12.28
N ASN A 55 -1.86 -2.68 -11.22
CA ASN A 55 -1.87 -1.22 -11.12
C ASN A 55 -0.55 -0.64 -10.61
N SER A 56 0.43 -1.47 -10.19
CA SER A 56 1.54 -0.99 -9.37
C SER A 56 2.57 -0.12 -10.08
N LYS A 57 2.59 -0.11 -11.41
CA LYS A 57 3.51 0.69 -12.23
C LYS A 57 4.99 0.58 -11.79
N GLY A 58 5.38 -0.58 -11.27
CA GLY A 58 6.74 -0.87 -10.79
C GLY A 58 6.98 -0.62 -9.30
N TYR A 59 5.99 -0.12 -8.55
CA TYR A 59 6.05 -0.02 -7.10
C TYR A 59 5.60 -1.32 -6.41
N GLU A 60 5.95 -1.46 -5.14
CA GLU A 60 5.58 -2.63 -4.34
C GLU A 60 4.05 -2.62 -4.08
N PRO A 61 3.30 -3.66 -4.46
CA PRO A 61 1.86 -3.70 -4.22
C PRO A 61 1.53 -3.84 -2.72
N LEU A 62 0.52 -3.11 -2.28
CA LEU A 62 0.04 -3.06 -0.91
C LEU A 62 -1.49 -2.98 -0.92
N VAL A 63 -2.16 -3.93 -0.26
CA VAL A 63 -3.62 -3.86 -0.10
C VAL A 63 -3.93 -3.38 1.31
N VAL A 64 -4.67 -2.28 1.42
CA VAL A 64 -5.27 -1.81 2.67
C VAL A 64 -6.72 -2.28 2.70
N MET A 65 -7.04 -3.21 3.59
CA MET A 65 -8.37 -3.80 3.70
C MET A 65 -9.04 -3.46 5.02
N LYS A 66 -10.35 -3.21 4.97
CA LYS A 66 -11.17 -2.93 6.15
C LYS A 66 -12.55 -3.58 6.01
N LYS A 67 -13.12 -4.00 7.14
CA LYS A 67 -14.55 -4.34 7.29
C LYS A 67 -15.21 -3.33 8.22
N ASN A 68 -16.53 -3.21 8.15
CA ASN A 68 -17.24 -2.35 9.09
C ASN A 68 -16.98 -2.81 10.53
N ASN A 69 -16.72 -1.86 11.43
CA ASN A 69 -16.39 -2.12 12.84
C ASN A 69 -15.14 -2.97 13.10
N HIS A 70 -14.27 -3.13 12.10
CA HIS A 70 -12.99 -3.82 12.25
C HIS A 70 -11.81 -2.86 12.02
N LYS A 71 -10.65 -3.24 12.56
CA LYS A 71 -9.39 -2.53 12.28
C LYS A 71 -9.03 -2.70 10.80
N ALA A 72 -8.41 -1.66 10.23
CA ALA A 72 -7.78 -1.77 8.93
C ALA A 72 -6.56 -2.69 9.03
N LEU A 73 -6.42 -3.59 8.07
CA LEU A 73 -5.31 -4.52 7.94
C LEU A 73 -4.61 -4.30 6.60
N VAL A 74 -3.37 -4.78 6.51
CA VAL A 74 -2.54 -4.66 5.32
C VAL A 74 -2.16 -6.04 4.82
N VAL A 75 -2.20 -6.24 3.51
CA VAL A 75 -1.63 -7.40 2.83
C VAL A 75 -0.42 -6.94 2.04
N LEU A 76 0.70 -7.61 2.29
CA LEU A 76 2.01 -7.36 1.71
C LEU A 76 2.66 -8.71 1.40
N ASP A 77 3.51 -8.77 0.37
CA ASP A 77 4.32 -9.95 0.10
C ASP A 77 5.14 -10.36 1.34
N ALA A 78 5.18 -11.66 1.63
CA ALA A 78 5.85 -12.17 2.80
C ALA A 78 7.37 -11.95 2.76
N LYS A 79 8.01 -12.03 1.57
CA LYS A 79 9.45 -11.74 1.43
C LYS A 79 9.69 -10.26 1.70
N LYS A 80 8.84 -9.38 1.14
CA LYS A 80 8.95 -7.94 1.39
C LYS A 80 8.78 -7.58 2.87
N PHE A 81 7.84 -8.21 3.57
CA PHE A 81 7.68 -8.06 5.01
C PHE A 81 8.96 -8.45 5.78
N VAL A 82 9.55 -9.59 5.44
CA VAL A 82 10.81 -10.06 6.06
C VAL A 82 11.97 -9.10 5.76
N GLU A 83 12.10 -8.61 4.52
CA GLU A 83 13.11 -7.63 4.14
C GLU A 83 13.02 -6.33 4.96
N ILE A 84 11.81 -5.82 5.17
CA ILE A 84 11.56 -4.63 6.00
C ILE A 84 12.01 -4.89 7.44
N TYR A 85 11.65 -6.06 7.98
CA TYR A 85 12.01 -6.43 9.34
C TYR A 85 13.54 -6.56 9.51
N GLN A 86 14.23 -7.16 8.54
CA GLN A 86 15.68 -7.27 8.54
C GLN A 86 16.36 -5.89 8.51
N LYS A 87 15.95 -5.01 7.59
CA LYS A 87 16.48 -3.64 7.50
C LYS A 87 16.27 -2.86 8.80
N SER A 88 15.09 -2.99 9.41
CA SER A 88 14.75 -2.33 10.67
C SER A 88 15.55 -2.84 11.87
N ASN A 89 16.01 -4.09 11.83
CA ASN A 89 16.86 -4.64 12.90
C ASN A 89 18.33 -4.32 12.67
N LEU A 90 18.81 -4.31 11.43
CA LEU A 90 20.18 -3.90 11.11
C LEU A 90 20.45 -2.44 11.51
N SER A 91 19.46 -1.55 11.36
CA SER A 91 19.57 -0.16 11.80
C SER A 91 19.65 0.03 13.33
N LYS A 92 19.46 -1.03 14.13
CA LYS A 92 19.63 -0.96 15.60
C LYS A 92 21.07 -1.19 16.06
N TYR A 93 21.93 -1.65 15.16
CA TYR A 93 23.32 -2.00 15.44
C TYR A 93 24.31 -1.12 14.67
N GLY A 94 23.82 -0.08 13.99
CA GLY A 94 24.62 0.92 13.27
C GLY A 94 24.53 2.30 13.91
#